data_AF-A0A1H9WDU9-F1
#
_entry.id   AF-A0A1H9WDU9-F1
#
_cell.length_a   1.000
_cell.length_b   1.000
_cell.length_c   1.000
_cell.angle_alpha   90.00
_cell.angle_beta   90.00
_cell.angle_gamma   90.00
#
_symmetry.space_group_name_H-M   'P 1'
#
loop_
_entity.id
_entity.type
_entity.pdbx_description
1 polymer ?
#
loop_
_entity_poly.entity_id
_entity_poly.type
_entity_poly.pdbx_seq_one_letter_code
_entity_poly.pdbx_strand_id
1 'polypeptide(L)'
;MGSYAWLELHDFECRACGRLSCFEFQHKWGNLDCVTWYALGDKLTWDGVTYGEEGHRLVVASGIAANSCTHCGGPDDGQDYLDIFVENDVITAAQWSDWEYEEPFAVIEDYPPGLPRVSPRSGSADPPCAHGCPRR
;
A
#
# COMPACT_ATOMS: atom_id res chain seq x y z
N MET A 1 9.44 -7.91 16.86
CA MET A 1 9.06 -6.78 15.98
C MET A 1 9.24 -7.29 14.57
N GLY A 2 8.20 -7.24 13.73
CA GLY A 2 8.29 -7.68 12.33
C GLY A 2 8.82 -6.55 11.44
N SER A 3 9.49 -6.91 10.35
CA SER A 3 9.87 -5.99 9.28
C SER A 3 8.65 -5.71 8.38
N TYR A 4 8.53 -4.49 7.90
CA TYR A 4 7.49 -4.01 6.99
C TYR A 4 7.97 -2.72 6.30
N ALA A 5 7.39 -2.38 5.17
CA ALA A 5 7.53 -1.07 4.54
C ALA A 5 6.21 -0.30 4.63
N TRP A 6 6.29 1.01 4.38
CA TRP A 6 5.15 1.91 4.43
C TRP A 6 4.67 2.24 3.02
N LEU A 7 3.36 2.19 2.81
CA LEU A 7 2.68 2.71 1.64
C LEU A 7 1.82 3.90 2.05
N GLU A 8 1.99 5.00 1.35
CA GLU A 8 1.25 6.23 1.56
C GLU A 8 0.26 6.49 0.42
N LEU A 9 -1.01 6.68 0.77
CA LEU A 9 -2.08 6.98 -0.18
C LEU A 9 -2.69 8.35 0.14
N HIS A 10 -2.53 9.29 -0.79
CA HIS A 10 -3.22 10.58 -0.77
C HIS A 10 -4.56 10.49 -1.49
N ASP A 11 -5.50 11.35 -1.06
CA ASP A 11 -6.83 11.45 -1.68
C ASP A 11 -7.53 10.09 -1.84
N PHE A 12 -7.35 9.19 -0.86
CA PHE A 12 -7.92 7.86 -0.88
C PHE A 12 -9.27 7.85 -0.16
N GLU A 13 -10.29 7.30 -0.81
CA GLU A 13 -11.67 7.35 -0.32
C GLU A 13 -11.83 6.46 0.93
N CYS A 14 -12.25 7.02 2.05
CA CYS A 14 -12.53 6.26 3.26
C CYS A 14 -13.81 5.43 3.10
N ARG A 15 -13.72 4.09 3.27
CA ARG A 15 -14.88 3.18 3.18
C ARG A 15 -16.01 3.47 4.19
N ALA A 16 -15.71 4.12 5.30
CA ALA A 16 -16.70 4.44 6.34
C ALA A 16 -17.51 5.71 6.05
N CYS A 17 -16.90 6.75 5.49
CA CYS A 17 -17.56 8.06 5.29
C CYS A 17 -17.56 8.60 3.85
N GLY A 18 -16.91 7.90 2.91
CA GLY A 18 -16.82 8.29 1.49
C GLY A 18 -16.00 9.56 1.23
N ARG A 19 -15.32 10.11 2.25
CA ARG A 19 -14.47 11.28 2.08
C ARG A 19 -13.04 10.87 1.74
N LEU A 20 -12.41 11.64 0.87
CA LEU A 20 -10.99 11.49 0.57
C LEU A 20 -10.17 11.85 1.81
N SER A 21 -9.19 11.03 2.14
CA SER A 21 -8.27 11.24 3.24
C SER A 21 -6.89 10.71 2.86
N CYS A 22 -5.92 11.08 3.68
CA CYS A 22 -4.59 10.51 3.70
C CYS A 22 -4.56 9.24 4.56
N PHE A 23 -3.98 8.16 4.04
CA PHE A 23 -3.79 6.91 4.78
C PHE A 23 -2.37 6.37 4.63
N GLU A 24 -1.89 5.76 5.71
CA GLU A 24 -0.59 5.09 5.81
C GLU A 24 -0.85 3.61 6.06
N PHE A 25 -0.23 2.74 5.26
CA PHE A 25 -0.39 1.30 5.35
C PHE A 25 0.97 0.63 5.57
N GLN A 26 1.01 -0.34 6.49
CA GLN A 26 2.14 -1.25 6.59
C GLN A 26 1.90 -2.44 5.66
N HIS A 27 2.88 -2.79 4.84
CA HIS A 27 2.80 -3.95 3.96
C HIS A 27 4.05 -4.83 4.03
N LYS A 28 3.90 -6.08 3.57
CA LYS A 28 4.97 -7.07 3.52
C LYS A 28 5.14 -7.57 2.09
N TRP A 29 5.81 -6.78 1.25
CA TRP A 29 6.26 -7.18 -0.08
C TRP A 29 7.41 -6.28 -0.56
N GLY A 30 8.45 -6.86 -1.16
CA GLY A 30 9.68 -6.13 -1.52
C GLY A 30 10.63 -5.94 -0.33
N ASN A 31 11.39 -4.85 -0.32
CA ASN A 31 12.24 -4.41 0.80
C ASN A 31 11.36 -3.96 1.98
N LEU A 32 11.57 -4.58 3.14
CA LEU A 32 10.84 -4.39 4.38
C LEU A 32 11.60 -3.56 5.43
N ASP A 33 12.48 -2.67 5.00
CA ASP A 33 13.09 -1.69 5.90
C ASP A 33 12.02 -0.71 6.41
N CYS A 34 11.89 -0.62 7.74
CA CYS A 34 10.84 0.14 8.40
C CYS A 34 10.97 1.67 8.22
N VAL A 35 12.06 2.14 7.61
CA VAL A 35 12.22 3.53 7.19
C VAL A 35 11.88 3.77 5.72
N THR A 36 11.53 2.73 4.97
CA THR A 36 11.17 2.83 3.55
C THR A 36 9.70 3.20 3.39
N TRP A 37 9.45 4.21 2.57
CA TRP A 37 8.13 4.73 2.22
C TRP A 37 7.95 4.67 0.71
N TYR A 38 6.80 4.16 0.29
CA TYR A 38 6.37 4.08 -1.10
C TYR A 38 5.06 4.85 -1.29
N ALA A 39 4.82 5.25 -2.53
CA ALA A 39 3.55 5.75 -3.04
C ALA A 39 3.10 4.93 -4.26
N LEU A 40 1.87 5.16 -4.71
CA LEU A 40 1.42 4.63 -5.99
C LEU A 40 2.31 5.17 -7.14
N GLY A 41 2.82 4.24 -7.93
CA GLY A 41 3.72 4.44 -9.06
C GLY A 41 5.19 4.24 -8.70
N ASP A 42 5.53 4.04 -7.42
CA ASP A 42 6.90 3.77 -7.02
C ASP A 42 7.31 2.33 -7.35
N LYS A 43 8.59 2.18 -7.69
CA LYS A 43 9.20 0.87 -7.89
C LYS A 43 9.71 0.34 -6.54
N LEU A 44 9.30 -0.87 -6.20
CA LEU A 44 9.83 -1.62 -5.06
C LEU A 44 11.32 -1.89 -5.25
N THR A 45 12.03 -1.85 -4.14
CA THR A 45 13.42 -2.29 -4.10
C THR A 45 13.49 -3.68 -3.47
N TRP A 46 14.55 -4.42 -3.79
CA TRP A 46 14.75 -5.81 -3.35
C TRP A 46 16.08 -6.00 -2.61
N ASP A 47 16.58 -4.92 -2.02
CA ASP A 47 17.77 -4.91 -1.18
C ASP A 47 17.41 -5.08 0.31
N GLY A 48 18.33 -5.62 1.11
CA GLY A 48 18.15 -5.72 2.56
C GLY A 48 17.23 -6.87 3.01
N VAL A 49 16.27 -6.56 3.90
CA VAL A 49 15.31 -7.53 4.44
C VAL A 49 14.12 -7.59 3.50
N THR A 50 14.04 -8.62 2.67
CA THR A 50 12.98 -8.72 1.65
C THR A 50 11.92 -9.77 1.99
N TYR A 51 10.74 -9.59 1.42
CA TYR A 51 9.66 -10.59 1.42
C TYR A 51 9.00 -10.66 0.05
N GLY A 52 8.79 -11.89 -0.44
CA GLY A 52 8.31 -12.14 -1.80
C GLY A 52 9.45 -12.48 -2.77
N GLU A 53 9.15 -12.38 -4.06
CA GLU A 53 10.09 -12.62 -5.16
C GLU A 53 9.96 -11.53 -6.23
N GLU A 54 11.11 -11.07 -6.75
CA GLU A 54 11.16 -10.06 -7.82
C GLU A 54 10.72 -10.65 -9.17
N GLY A 55 10.21 -9.80 -10.07
CA GLY A 55 9.96 -10.20 -11.46
C GLY A 55 8.64 -10.94 -11.70
N HIS A 56 7.78 -11.10 -10.70
CA HIS A 56 6.38 -11.44 -10.95
C HIS A 56 5.71 -10.34 -11.77
N ARG A 57 4.89 -10.75 -12.76
CA ARG A 57 4.14 -9.80 -13.58
C ARG A 57 3.19 -8.98 -12.73
N LEU A 58 2.31 -9.63 -11.96
CA LEU A 58 1.29 -8.97 -11.15
C LEU A 58 1.08 -9.73 -9.83
N VAL A 59 1.17 -9.01 -8.72
CA VAL A 59 1.02 -9.53 -7.36
C VAL A 59 0.05 -8.64 -6.60
N VAL A 60 -0.77 -9.23 -5.75
CA VAL A 60 -1.57 -8.54 -4.74
C VAL A 60 -0.96 -8.84 -3.38
N ALA A 61 -0.50 -7.80 -2.67
CA ALA A 61 0.02 -7.91 -1.32
C ALA A 61 -0.97 -7.33 -0.30
N SER A 62 -1.03 -7.91 0.89
CA SER A 62 -1.85 -7.38 1.99
C SER A 62 -1.14 -6.18 2.65
N GLY A 63 -1.91 -5.13 2.92
CA GLY A 63 -1.54 -3.98 3.73
C GLY A 63 -2.53 -3.77 4.88
N ILE A 64 -2.06 -3.20 5.98
CA ILE A 64 -2.90 -2.82 7.12
C ILE A 64 -2.73 -1.35 7.44
N ALA A 65 -3.84 -0.62 7.61
CA ALA A 65 -3.80 0.80 7.94
C ALA A 65 -3.16 1.02 9.31
N ALA A 66 -2.28 2.02 9.39
CA ALA A 66 -1.62 2.45 10.61
C ALA A 66 -2.22 3.73 11.19
N ASN A 67 -3.04 4.44 10.42
CA ASN A 67 -3.74 5.63 10.84
C ASN A 67 -5.23 5.57 10.48
N SER A 68 -6.02 6.38 11.20
CA SER A 68 -7.46 6.51 11.01
C SER A 68 -7.82 7.61 10.02
N CYS A 69 -8.98 7.50 9.39
CA CYS A 69 -9.54 8.60 8.59
C CYS A 69 -9.67 9.88 9.44
N THR A 70 -9.11 10.98 8.95
CA THR A 70 -9.13 12.28 9.66
C THR A 70 -10.53 12.89 9.82
N HIS A 71 -11.51 12.41 9.05
CA HIS A 71 -12.89 12.92 9.07
C HIS A 71 -13.83 12.15 9.99
N CYS A 72 -13.73 10.81 10.04
CA CYS A 72 -14.65 9.97 10.80
C CYS A 72 -13.98 9.04 11.81
N GLY A 73 -12.65 8.99 11.86
CA GLY A 73 -11.90 8.06 12.72
C GLY A 73 -11.67 6.67 12.12
N GLY A 74 -12.18 6.40 10.91
CA GLY A 74 -12.17 5.07 10.30
C GLY A 74 -13.40 4.25 10.72
N PRO A 75 -13.51 2.99 10.27
CA PRO A 75 -14.53 2.05 10.74
C PRO A 75 -14.23 1.53 12.14
N ASP A 76 -15.30 1.19 12.88
CA ASP A 76 -15.24 0.73 14.27
C ASP A 76 -14.61 -0.67 14.44
N ASP A 77 -14.46 -1.43 13.34
CA ASP A 77 -13.89 -2.79 13.35
C ASP A 77 -12.37 -2.80 13.57
N GLY A 78 -11.72 -1.63 13.50
CA GLY A 78 -10.29 -1.45 13.74
C GLY A 78 -9.40 -2.18 12.74
N GLN A 79 -9.96 -2.64 11.62
CA GLN A 79 -9.30 -3.54 10.67
C GLN A 79 -9.48 -3.04 9.24
N ASP A 80 -8.71 -1.99 8.95
CA ASP A 80 -8.62 -1.36 7.64
C ASP A 80 -7.53 -2.05 6.80
N TYR A 81 -7.89 -3.16 6.18
CA TYR A 81 -7.02 -3.93 5.28
C TYR A 81 -7.07 -3.38 3.85
N LEU A 82 -5.94 -3.52 3.15
CA LEU A 82 -5.72 -2.98 1.82
C LEU A 82 -5.12 -4.06 0.92
N ASP A 83 -5.68 -4.20 -0.28
CA ASP A 83 -5.06 -4.98 -1.35
C ASP A 83 -4.15 -4.04 -2.15
N ILE A 84 -2.86 -4.36 -2.21
CA ILE A 84 -1.83 -3.56 -2.88
C ILE A 84 -1.38 -4.29 -4.14
N PHE A 85 -1.61 -3.69 -5.30
CA PHE A 85 -1.28 -4.28 -6.59
C PHE A 85 0.09 -3.84 -7.06
N VAL A 86 0.96 -4.82 -7.29
CA VAL A 86 2.33 -4.64 -7.74
C VAL A 86 2.48 -5.27 -9.11
N GLU A 87 2.74 -4.45 -10.14
CA GLU A 87 2.99 -4.92 -11.51
C GLU A 87 4.43 -4.62 -11.92
N ASN A 88 5.19 -5.65 -12.29
CA ASN A 88 6.62 -5.54 -12.64
C ASN A 88 7.42 -4.73 -11.60
N ASP A 89 7.24 -5.09 -10.33
CA ASP A 89 7.81 -4.43 -9.16
C ASP A 89 7.36 -2.97 -8.94
N VAL A 90 6.32 -2.49 -9.61
CA VAL A 90 5.78 -1.14 -9.40
C VAL A 90 4.46 -1.24 -8.66
N ILE A 91 4.29 -0.46 -7.58
CA ILE A 91 2.98 -0.35 -6.92
C ILE A 91 2.06 0.44 -7.85
N THR A 92 1.06 -0.21 -8.43
CA THR A 92 0.25 0.37 -9.51
C THR A 92 -1.17 0.72 -9.08
N ALA A 93 -1.70 0.04 -8.08
CA ALA A 93 -3.03 0.30 -7.55
C ALA A 93 -3.14 -0.16 -6.09
N ALA A 94 -4.16 0.34 -5.43
CA ALA A 94 -4.57 -0.11 -4.11
C ALA A 94 -6.09 0.01 -3.97
N GLN A 95 -6.70 -0.90 -3.22
CA GLN A 95 -8.11 -0.83 -2.86
C GLN A 95 -8.33 -1.37 -1.45
N TRP A 96 -9.42 -0.97 -0.80
CA TRP A 96 -9.83 -1.62 0.44
C TRP A 96 -10.05 -3.11 0.18
N SER A 97 -9.51 -3.95 1.06
CA SER A 97 -9.61 -5.39 0.90
C SER A 97 -11.05 -5.85 1.06
N ASP A 98 -11.50 -6.69 0.12
CA ASP A 98 -12.74 -7.44 0.18
C ASP A 98 -12.53 -8.90 0.59
N TRP A 99 -11.29 -9.24 0.97
CA TRP A 99 -10.84 -10.57 1.35
C TRP A 99 -10.86 -11.61 0.22
N GLU A 100 -10.82 -11.17 -1.05
CA GLU A 100 -10.69 -12.07 -2.20
C GLU A 100 -9.32 -12.78 -2.22
N TYR A 101 -8.25 -12.10 -1.81
CA TYR A 101 -6.88 -12.61 -1.87
C TYR A 101 -6.41 -13.16 -0.53
N GLU A 102 -5.87 -14.39 -0.54
CA GLU A 102 -5.30 -14.99 0.67
C GLU A 102 -3.97 -14.34 1.07
N GLU A 103 -3.77 -14.16 2.37
CA GLU A 103 -2.51 -13.63 2.91
C GLU A 103 -1.35 -14.61 2.74
N PRO A 104 -0.11 -14.10 2.62
CA PRO A 104 0.27 -12.68 2.66
C PRO A 104 0.33 -12.00 1.29
N PHE A 105 0.21 -12.77 0.21
CA PHE A 105 0.11 -12.27 -1.17
C PHE A 105 -0.49 -13.31 -2.11
N ALA A 106 -1.01 -12.84 -3.25
CA ALA A 106 -1.44 -13.67 -4.36
C ALA A 106 -0.77 -13.22 -5.67
N VAL A 107 -0.27 -14.16 -6.46
CA VAL A 107 0.13 -13.90 -7.86
C VAL A 107 -1.11 -14.06 -8.72
N ILE A 108 -1.46 -13.02 -9.47
CA ILE A 108 -2.70 -13.00 -10.27
C ILE A 108 -2.40 -12.80 -11.75
N GLU A 109 -3.29 -13.27 -12.60
CA GLU A 109 -3.12 -13.15 -14.04
C GLU A 109 -3.50 -11.77 -14.56
N ASP A 110 -4.55 -11.14 -14.04
CA ASP A 110 -5.06 -9.84 -14.49
C ASP A 110 -5.71 -9.05 -13.35
N TYR A 111 -5.83 -7.73 -13.54
CA TYR A 111 -6.45 -6.83 -12.56
C TYR A 111 -7.97 -7.04 -12.44
N PRO A 112 -8.55 -6.77 -11.26
CA PRO A 112 -9.99 -6.58 -11.12
C PRO A 112 -10.54 -5.54 -12.10
N PRO A 113 -11.71 -5.78 -12.69
CA PRO A 113 -12.30 -4.86 -13.66
C PRO A 113 -12.64 -3.52 -13.01
N GLY A 114 -12.19 -2.42 -13.62
CA GLY A 114 -12.50 -1.06 -13.17
C GLY A 114 -11.58 -0.50 -12.08
N LEU A 115 -10.58 -1.26 -11.62
CA LEU A 115 -9.59 -0.77 -10.66
C LEU A 115 -8.72 0.33 -11.30
N PRO A 116 -8.71 1.57 -10.76
CA PRO A 116 -7.83 2.62 -11.24
C PRO A 116 -6.36 2.24 -11.05
N ARG A 117 -5.55 2.46 -12.09
CA ARG A 117 -4.11 2.17 -12.12
C ARG A 117 -3.31 3.43 -12.38
N VAL A 118 -2.17 3.55 -11.74
CA VAL A 118 -1.21 4.60 -12.04
C VAL A 118 -0.04 4.07 -12.86
N SER A 119 0.59 4.95 -13.63
CA SER A 119 1.84 4.65 -14.31
C SER A 119 3.03 4.82 -13.34
N PRO A 120 4.19 4.22 -13.63
CA PRO A 120 5.40 4.42 -12.84
C PRO A 120 5.73 5.91 -12.70
N ARG A 121 6.08 6.35 -11.49
CA ARG A 121 6.50 7.73 -11.21
C ARG A 121 7.94 7.93 -11.70
N SER A 122 8.15 9.00 -12.46
CA SER A 122 9.48 9.44 -12.87
C SER A 122 9.96 10.60 -11.97
N GLY A 123 10.21 10.36 -10.68
CA GLY A 123 10.80 11.37 -9.78
C GLY A 123 10.08 11.57 -8.44
N SER A 124 10.71 12.41 -7.60
CA SER A 124 10.62 12.45 -6.13
C SER A 124 9.22 12.45 -5.52
N ALA A 125 9.09 11.67 -4.44
CA ALA A 125 7.93 11.53 -3.57
C ALA A 125 7.22 12.86 -3.24
N ASP A 126 5.90 12.83 -3.25
CA ASP A 126 5.07 13.87 -2.66
C ASP A 126 5.43 14.02 -1.16
N PRO A 127 5.24 15.20 -0.56
CA PRO A 127 5.49 15.36 0.86
C PRO A 127 4.60 14.39 1.65
N PRO A 128 5.15 13.73 2.68
CA PRO A 128 4.40 12.76 3.45
C PRO A 128 3.19 13.40 4.11
N CYS A 129 2.17 12.58 4.39
CA CYS A 129 1.01 12.87 5.20
C CYS A 129 1.52 13.62 6.42
N ALA A 130 0.93 14.76 6.74
CA ALA A 130 1.44 15.71 7.73
C ALA A 130 1.46 15.18 9.19
N HIS A 131 1.32 13.86 9.38
CA HIS A 131 1.23 13.17 10.65
C HIS A 131 2.27 12.05 10.82
N GLY A 132 3.53 12.38 10.52
CA GLY A 132 4.64 12.08 11.42
C GLY A 132 5.02 10.61 11.64
N CYS A 133 5.88 10.10 10.76
CA CYS A 133 7.00 9.29 11.25
C CYS A 133 8.14 10.25 11.64
N PRO A 134 8.65 10.24 12.89
CA PRO A 134 9.81 11.05 13.24
C PRO A 134 10.98 10.59 12.38
N ARG A 135 11.41 11.46 11.46
CA ARG A 135 12.70 11.29 10.77
C ARG A 135 13.76 11.22 11.87
N ARG A 136 14.34 10.04 12.08
CA ARG A 136 15.51 9.87 12.95
C ARG A 136 16.73 10.51 12.32
#